data_AF-H2YFP0-F1
#
_entry.id   AF-H2YFP0-F1
#
_cell.length_a   1.000
_cell.length_b   1.000
_cell.length_c   1.000
_cell.angle_alpha   90.00
_cell.angle_beta   90.00
_cell.angle_gamma   90.00
#
_symmetry.space_group_name_H-M   'P 1'
#
loop_
_entity.id
_entity.type
_entity.pdbx_description
1 polymer ?
#
loop_
_entity_poly.entity_id
_entity_poly.type
_entity_poly.pdbx_seq_one_letter_code
_entity_poly.pdbx_strand_id
1 'polypeptide(L)' 'MPVKAVAVNAEMLKAMYDEELRIEEENENFFTFREIIEKNMQGIRSKMSKRDFLYYGKMR' A
#
# COMPACT_ATOMS: atom_id res chain seq x y z
N MET A 1 -22.34 -7.31 5.73
CA MET A 1 -21.35 -8.28 5.21
C MET A 1 -20.32 -8.57 6.29
N PRO A 2 -19.69 -9.75 6.29
CA PRO A 2 -18.68 -10.12 7.30
C PRO A 2 -17.34 -9.38 7.15
N VAL A 3 -17.16 -8.61 6.07
CA VAL A 3 -15.95 -7.82 5.77
C VAL A 3 -16.32 -6.38 5.43
N LYS A 4 -15.34 -5.46 5.56
CA LYS A 4 -15.50 -4.05 5.13
C LYS A 4 -15.80 -4.02 3.62
N ALA A 5 -16.91 -3.41 3.25
CA ALA A 5 -17.34 -3.25 1.88
C ALA A 5 -17.94 -1.86 1.69
N VAL A 6 -17.70 -1.26 0.54
CA VAL A 6 -18.26 0.04 0.12
C VAL A 6 -18.95 -0.18 -1.22
N ALA A 7 -20.15 0.36 -1.39
CA ALA A 7 -20.84 0.33 -2.67
C ALA A 7 -20.18 1.37 -3.60
N VAL A 8 -19.71 0.93 -4.75
CA VAL A 8 -19.03 1.77 -5.75
C VAL A 8 -19.65 1.57 -7.13
N ASN A 9 -19.74 2.65 -7.91
CA ASN A 9 -20.00 2.57 -9.35
C ASN A 9 -18.67 2.63 -10.11
N ALA A 10 -18.70 2.47 -11.44
CA ALA A 10 -17.47 2.41 -12.26
C ALA A 10 -16.64 3.71 -12.19
N GLU A 11 -17.29 4.87 -12.16
CA GLU A 11 -16.62 6.17 -12.08
C GLU A 11 -15.95 6.39 -10.73
N MET A 12 -16.65 6.06 -9.64
CA MET A 12 -16.10 6.14 -8.28
C MET A 12 -14.93 5.18 -8.10
N LEU A 13 -15.05 3.94 -8.61
CA LEU A 13 -13.96 2.98 -8.55
C LEU A 13 -12.71 3.50 -9.26
N LYS A 14 -12.88 4.12 -10.44
CA LYS A 14 -11.77 4.75 -11.16
C LYS A 14 -11.17 5.91 -10.36
N ALA A 15 -12.01 6.79 -9.82
CA ALA A 15 -11.55 7.93 -9.01
C ALA A 15 -10.75 7.48 -7.77
N MET A 16 -11.15 6.37 -7.13
CA MET A 16 -10.40 5.80 -6.01
C MET A 16 -8.99 5.34 -6.42
N TYR A 17 -8.86 4.68 -7.58
CA TYR A 17 -7.54 4.28 -8.08
C TYR A 17 -6.68 5.47 -8.48
N ASP A 18 -7.27 6.47 -9.14
CA ASP A 18 -6.56 7.68 -9.54
C ASP A 18 -6.09 8.48 -8.31
N GLU A 19 -6.91 8.52 -7.25
CA GLU A 19 -6.55 9.15 -5.97
C GLU A 19 -5.44 8.39 -5.24
N GLU A 20 -5.48 7.06 -5.18
CA GLU A 20 -4.40 6.27 -4.61
C GLU A 20 -3.07 6.50 -5.34
N LEU A 21 -3.09 6.55 -6.67
CA LEU A 21 -1.89 6.83 -7.46
C LEU A 21 -1.34 8.23 -7.17
N ARG A 22 -2.22 9.23 -7.10
CA ARG A 22 -1.81 10.60 -6.78
C ARG A 22 -1.18 10.69 -5.39
N ILE A 23 -1.76 10.02 -4.39
CA ILE A 23 -1.19 10.00 -3.02
C ILE A 23 0.19 9.35 -3.02
N GLU A 24 0.41 8.29 -3.80
CA GLU A 24 1.73 7.66 -3.90
C GLU A 24 2.76 8.55 -4.61
N GLU A 25 2.36 9.28 -5.67
CA GLU A 25 3.24 10.18 -6.42
C GLU A 25 3.56 11.49 -5.66
N GLU A 26 2.57 12.06 -4.98
CA GLU A 26 2.70 13.30 -4.20
C GLU A 26 3.19 13.05 -2.77
N ASN A 27 3.59 11.82 -2.44
CA ASN A 27 4.04 11.47 -1.10
C ASN A 27 5.35 12.22 -0.75
N GLU A 28 5.24 13.20 0.14
CA GLU A 28 6.39 13.97 0.65
C GLU A 28 7.27 13.18 1.63
N ASN A 29 6.83 11.99 2.05
CA ASN A 29 7.63 11.16 2.93
C ASN A 29 8.87 10.64 2.19
N PHE A 30 10.04 10.90 2.78
CA PHE A 30 11.33 10.57 2.18
C PHE A 30 11.54 9.07 1.97
N PHE A 31 10.84 8.23 2.74
CA PHE A 31 10.94 6.77 2.60
C PHE A 31 9.58 6.14 2.41
N THR A 32 9.44 5.36 1.34
CA THR A 32 8.28 4.48 1.15
C THR A 32 8.49 3.14 1.86
N PHE A 33 7.40 2.48 2.25
CA PHE A 33 7.48 1.15 2.88
C PHE A 33 8.11 0.10 1.94
N ARG A 34 7.83 0.23 0.63
CA ARG A 34 8.46 -0.58 -0.41
C ARG A 34 9.98 -0.45 -0.38
N GLU A 35 10.50 0.77 -0.36
CA GLU A 35 11.95 0.99 -0.30
C GLU A 35 12.58 0.47 0.99
N ILE A 36 11.93 0.66 2.13
CA ILE A 36 12.41 0.19 3.43
C ILE A 36 12.60 -1.33 3.41
N ILE A 37 11.62 -2.06 2.86
CA ILE A 37 11.65 -3.52 2.73
C ILE A 37 12.69 -3.97 1.69
N GLU A 38 12.67 -3.37 0.49
CA GLU A 38 13.55 -3.75 -0.61
C GLU A 38 15.02 -3.45 -0.27
N LYS A 39 15.32 -2.36 0.45
CA LYS A 39 16.70 -2.05 0.89
C LYS A 39 17.07 -2.73 2.21
N ASN A 40 16.16 -3.51 2.81
CA ASN A 40 16.32 -4.14 4.13
C ASN A 40 16.82 -3.14 5.19
N MET A 41 16.26 -1.94 5.19
CA MET A 41 16.69 -0.88 6.10
C MET A 41 16.50 -1.35 7.54
N GLN A 42 17.52 -1.14 8.38
CA GLN A 42 17.54 -1.55 9.79
C GLN A 42 17.27 -3.06 10.03
N GLY A 43 17.46 -3.92 9.03
CA GLY A 43 17.26 -5.37 9.17
C GLY A 43 15.78 -5.79 9.27
N ILE A 44 14.86 -4.94 8.80
CA ILE A 44 13.41 -5.12 8.97
C ILE A 44 12.87 -6.44 8.38
N ARG A 45 13.50 -7.00 7.34
CA ARG A 45 13.04 -8.22 6.68
C ARG A 45 12.91 -9.42 7.62
N SER A 46 13.70 -9.46 8.70
CA SER A 46 13.61 -10.51 9.73
C SER A 46 12.27 -10.53 10.48
N LYS A 47 11.55 -9.40 10.47
CA LYS A 47 10.26 -9.21 11.15
C LYS A 47 9.07 -9.19 10.18
N MET A 48 9.32 -9.29 8.87
CA MET A 48 8.29 -9.20 7.83
C MET A 48 7.83 -10.60 7.39
N SER A 49 6.55 -10.71 7.06
CA SER A 49 5.97 -11.90 6.44
C SER A 49 6.13 -11.87 4.93
N LYS A 50 6.00 -13.03 4.27
CA LYS A 50 6.01 -13.11 2.80
C LYS A 50 4.94 -12.22 2.12
N ARG A 51 3.82 -11.96 2.80
CA ARG A 51 2.74 -11.11 2.30
C ARG A 51 3.12 -9.63 2.27
N ASP A 52 3.97 -9.20 3.20
CA ASP A 52 4.45 -7.81 3.25
C ASP A 52 5.32 -7.48 2.04
N PHE A 53 6.04 -8.45 1.50
CA PHE A 53 6.80 -8.30 0.25
C PHE A 53 5.91 -8.28 -1.01
N LEU A 54 4.69 -8.80 -0.92
CA LEU A 54 3.76 -8.85 -2.05
C LEU A 54 2.85 -7.61 -2.10
N TYR A 55 2.40 -7.17 -0.93
CA TYR A 55 1.40 -6.09 -0.81
C TYR A 55 1.97 -4.79 -0.25
N TYR A 56 3.25 -4.76 0.14
CA TYR A 56 3.93 -3.58 0.67
C TYR A 56 3.10 -2.82 1.72
N GLY A 57 2.56 -3.56 2.69
CA GLY A 57 1.81 -2.99 3.82
C GLY A 57 0.35 -2.66 3.54
N LYS A 58 -0.15 -2.88 2.32
CA LYS A 58 -1.56 -2.67 1.95
C LYS A 58 -2.51 -3.75 2.47
N MET A 59 -2.00 -4.90 2.92
CA MET A 59 -2.80 -6.00 3.48
C MET A 59 -2.19 -6.52 4.79
N ARG A 60 -3.03 -6.94 5.74
CA ARG A 60 -2.64 -7.58 7.01
C ARG A 60 -3.40 -8.87 7.25
#